data_AF-A0A368T514-F1
#
_entry.id   AF-A0A368T514-F1
#
_cell.length_a   1.000
_cell.length_b   1.000
_cell.length_c   1.000
_cell.angle_alpha   90.00
_cell.angle_beta   90.00
_cell.angle_gamma   90.00
#
_symmetry.space_group_name_H-M   'P 1'
#
loop_
_entity.id
_entity.type
_entity.pdbx_description
1 polymer ?
#
loop_
_entity_poly.entity_id
_entity_poly.type
_entity_poly.pdbx_seq_one_letter_code
_entity_poly.pdbx_strand_id
1 'polypeptide(L)'
;MDGLLEEEWRRLVASWEVPAEEEAAVAELIADEPDRHDWRVVDAALDRLACPACGGRLSRGPVGCAPCDLAHGFRYVAIETDRPGVPWGNEHAIRVNVSVVRRPHVTSESELLVRRLVLPALLVGMVPTTRQAQRVSAAVKQASRAQRAALAERAIEELMREC
;
A
#
# COMPACT_ATOMS: atom_id res chain seq x y z
N MET A 1 -7.78 2.47 4.24
CA MET A 1 -6.93 2.05 3.09
C MET A 1 -7.79 1.50 1.99
N ASP A 2 -8.55 0.43 2.23
CA ASP A 2 -9.29 -0.24 1.15
C ASP A 2 -10.27 0.71 0.42
N GLY A 3 -10.90 1.65 1.14
CA GLY A 3 -11.74 2.68 0.51
C GLY A 3 -11.05 3.51 -0.59
N LEU A 4 -9.75 3.81 -0.47
CA LEU A 4 -9.00 4.55 -1.49
C LEU A 4 -8.93 3.75 -2.81
N LEU A 5 -8.71 2.45 -2.71
CA LEU A 5 -8.58 1.58 -3.87
C LEU A 5 -9.94 1.24 -4.47
N GLU A 6 -10.92 0.98 -3.61
CA GLU A 6 -12.29 0.68 -4.02
C GLU A 6 -12.98 1.88 -4.67
N GLU A 7 -12.57 3.10 -4.36
CA GLU A 7 -13.05 4.29 -5.06
C GLU A 7 -12.48 4.41 -6.48
N GLU A 8 -11.17 4.22 -6.66
CA GLU A 8 -10.55 4.24 -7.98
C GLU A 8 -11.03 3.09 -8.88
N TRP A 9 -11.23 1.90 -8.31
CA TRP A 9 -11.82 0.79 -9.04
C TRP A 9 -13.23 1.12 -9.53
N ARG A 10 -14.10 1.63 -8.65
CA ARG A 10 -15.47 2.03 -9.03
C ARG A 10 -15.46 3.12 -10.10
N ARG A 11 -14.52 4.08 -10.02
CA ARG A 11 -14.34 5.09 -11.08
C ARG A 11 -13.97 4.45 -12.40
N LEU A 12 -13.02 3.51 -12.41
CA LEU A 12 -12.60 2.82 -13.61
C LEU A 12 -13.77 2.05 -14.24
N VAL A 13 -14.43 1.19 -13.45
CA VAL A 13 -15.58 0.37 -13.90
C VAL A 13 -16.68 1.25 -14.49
N ALA A 14 -17.03 2.35 -13.83
CA ALA A 14 -18.01 3.29 -14.35
C ALA A 14 -17.54 3.99 -15.63
N SER A 15 -16.25 4.34 -15.73
CA SER A 15 -15.70 5.04 -16.90
C SER A 15 -15.58 4.14 -18.14
N TRP A 16 -15.37 2.85 -17.94
CA TRP A 16 -15.27 1.84 -18.99
C TRP A 16 -16.59 1.10 -19.25
N GLU A 17 -17.65 1.46 -18.51
CA GLU A 17 -18.97 0.82 -18.58
C GLU A 17 -18.91 -0.71 -18.40
N VAL A 18 -17.99 -1.18 -17.54
CA VAL A 18 -17.73 -2.61 -17.33
C VAL A 18 -18.90 -3.27 -16.58
N PRO A 19 -19.53 -4.31 -17.15
CA PRO A 19 -20.54 -5.11 -16.45
C PRO A 19 -19.95 -5.82 -15.23
N ALA A 20 -20.77 -6.06 -14.20
CA ALA A 20 -20.32 -6.68 -12.95
C ALA A 20 -19.72 -8.09 -13.17
N GLU A 21 -20.25 -8.84 -14.12
CA GLU A 21 -19.79 -10.16 -14.52
C GLU A 21 -18.42 -10.15 -15.24
N GLU A 22 -18.01 -9.01 -15.79
CA GLU A 22 -16.74 -8.83 -16.50
C GLU A 22 -15.64 -8.22 -15.63
N GLU A 23 -15.95 -7.75 -14.41
CA GLU A 23 -14.97 -7.12 -13.52
C GLU A 23 -13.75 -8.00 -13.23
N ALA A 24 -13.94 -9.33 -13.16
CA ALA A 24 -12.83 -10.27 -12.97
C ALA A 24 -11.87 -10.29 -14.17
N ALA A 25 -12.40 -10.32 -15.40
CA ALA A 25 -11.60 -10.30 -16.62
C ALA A 25 -10.85 -8.96 -16.76
N VAL A 26 -11.49 -7.85 -16.37
CA VAL A 26 -10.84 -6.53 -16.33
C VAL A 26 -9.72 -6.48 -15.28
N ALA A 27 -9.92 -7.12 -14.12
CA ALA A 27 -8.87 -7.21 -13.11
C ALA A 27 -7.66 -8.02 -13.60
N GLU A 28 -7.88 -9.10 -14.36
CA GLU A 28 -6.79 -9.87 -15.01
C GLU A 28 -6.02 -9.01 -16.00
N LEU A 29 -6.71 -8.31 -16.91
CA LEU A 29 -6.07 -7.40 -17.88
C LEU A 29 -5.19 -6.35 -17.19
N ILE A 30 -5.70 -5.71 -16.14
CA ILE A 30 -4.96 -4.66 -15.40
C ILE A 30 -3.75 -5.25 -14.67
N ALA A 31 -3.87 -6.47 -14.14
CA ALA A 31 -2.76 -7.14 -13.46
C ALA A 31 -1.64 -7.56 -14.43
N ASP A 32 -1.98 -7.83 -15.69
CA ASP A 32 -1.04 -8.15 -16.77
C ASP A 32 -0.36 -6.91 -17.36
N GLU A 33 -1.01 -5.73 -17.31
CA GLU A 33 -0.50 -4.47 -17.86
C GLU A 33 -0.31 -3.36 -16.80
N PRO A 34 0.38 -3.61 -15.68
CA PRO A 34 0.40 -2.69 -14.54
C PRO A 34 0.99 -1.32 -14.87
N ASP A 35 1.92 -1.23 -15.82
CA ASP A 35 2.57 0.01 -16.27
C ASP A 35 1.63 0.97 -17.00
N ARG A 36 0.44 0.52 -17.40
CA ARG A 36 -0.57 1.34 -18.08
C ARG A 36 -1.60 1.94 -17.13
N HIS A 37 -1.56 1.57 -15.86
CA HIS A 37 -2.60 1.88 -14.89
C HIS A 37 -2.05 2.59 -13.65
N ASP A 38 -2.87 3.43 -13.04
CA ASP A 38 -2.56 4.01 -11.73
C ASP A 38 -2.44 2.90 -10.68
N TRP A 39 -1.48 3.03 -9.78
CA TRP A 39 -1.20 2.01 -8.76
C TRP A 39 -2.42 1.62 -7.93
N ARG A 40 -3.35 2.55 -7.69
CA ARG A 40 -4.56 2.27 -6.90
C ARG A 40 -5.48 1.30 -7.64
N VAL A 41 -5.58 1.46 -8.96
CA VAL A 41 -6.33 0.56 -9.84
C VAL A 41 -5.66 -0.81 -9.90
N VAL A 42 -4.33 -0.84 -10.06
CA VAL A 42 -3.55 -2.10 -10.04
C VAL A 42 -3.73 -2.86 -8.73
N ASP A 43 -3.59 -2.19 -7.58
CA ASP A 43 -3.79 -2.84 -6.29
C ASP A 43 -5.24 -3.30 -6.06
N ALA A 44 -6.23 -2.56 -6.59
CA ALA A 44 -7.63 -2.95 -6.52
C ALA A 44 -7.93 -4.17 -7.40
N ALA A 45 -7.30 -4.27 -8.57
CA ALA A 45 -7.37 -5.44 -9.45
C ALA A 45 -6.78 -6.67 -8.75
N LEU A 46 -5.57 -6.56 -8.19
CA LEU A 46 -4.92 -7.65 -7.45
C LEU A 46 -5.75 -8.15 -6.26
N ASP A 47 -6.55 -7.28 -5.62
CA ASP A 47 -7.43 -7.64 -4.51
C ASP A 47 -8.63 -8.52 -4.91
N ARG A 48 -8.98 -8.50 -6.20
CA ARG A 48 -10.10 -9.27 -6.79
C ARG A 48 -9.66 -10.61 -7.32
N LEU A 49 -8.36 -10.79 -7.58
CA LEU A 49 -7.81 -12.03 -8.13
C LEU A 49 -7.39 -12.99 -7.03
N ALA A 50 -7.74 -14.25 -7.19
CA ALA A 50 -7.21 -15.34 -6.37
C ALA A 50 -5.88 -15.83 -6.94
N CYS A 51 -4.90 -16.07 -6.08
CA CYS A 51 -3.64 -16.66 -6.48
C CYS A 51 -3.86 -18.14 -6.85
N PRO A 52 -3.42 -18.59 -8.04
CA PRO A 52 -3.62 -19.98 -8.48
C PRO A 52 -2.81 -20.98 -7.65
N ALA A 53 -1.76 -20.54 -6.94
CA ALA A 53 -0.92 -21.42 -6.13
C ALA A 53 -1.35 -21.52 -4.67
N CYS A 54 -1.69 -20.40 -4.02
CA CYS A 54 -2.00 -20.37 -2.59
C CYS A 54 -3.48 -20.09 -2.26
N GLY A 55 -4.34 -19.84 -3.26
CA GLY A 55 -5.77 -19.58 -3.09
C GLY A 55 -6.14 -18.25 -2.41
N GLY A 56 -5.21 -17.59 -1.73
CA GLY A 56 -5.38 -16.25 -1.18
C GLY A 56 -5.40 -15.15 -2.26
N ARG A 57 -5.65 -13.90 -1.87
CA ARG A 57 -5.60 -12.75 -2.79
C ARG A 57 -4.21 -12.62 -3.43
N LEU A 58 -4.18 -12.37 -4.74
CA LEU A 58 -2.94 -12.23 -5.50
C LEU A 58 -2.08 -11.09 -4.91
N SER A 59 -0.75 -11.25 -4.95
CA SER A 59 0.27 -10.39 -4.31
C SER A 59 0.32 -10.41 -2.77
N ARG A 60 -0.63 -11.08 -2.08
CA ARG A 60 -0.71 -11.12 -0.60
C ARG A 60 -0.39 -12.49 0.02
N GLY A 61 -0.09 -13.49 -0.82
CA GLY A 61 0.25 -14.84 -0.37
C GLY A 61 1.55 -14.94 0.42
N PRO A 62 1.83 -16.09 1.05
CA PRO A 62 2.97 -16.30 1.94
C PRO A 62 4.32 -16.12 1.23
N VAL A 63 5.39 -15.98 2.02
CA VAL A 63 6.78 -15.92 1.52
C VAL A 63 7.06 -17.14 0.63
N GLY A 64 7.59 -16.90 -0.58
CA GLY A 64 7.95 -17.96 -1.52
C GLY A 64 6.81 -18.43 -2.42
N CYS A 65 5.62 -17.84 -2.32
CA CYS A 65 4.56 -18.07 -3.29
C CYS A 65 4.88 -17.33 -4.60
N ALA A 66 5.45 -18.03 -5.58
CA ALA A 66 5.97 -17.42 -6.81
C ALA A 66 4.98 -16.50 -7.54
N PRO A 67 3.68 -16.85 -7.75
CA PRO A 67 2.74 -15.93 -8.39
C PRO A 67 2.47 -14.67 -7.55
N CYS A 68 2.44 -14.79 -6.21
CA CYS A 68 2.27 -13.63 -5.34
C CYS A 68 3.52 -12.74 -5.32
N ASP A 69 4.71 -13.33 -5.28
CA ASP A 69 5.97 -12.58 -5.31
C ASP A 69 6.14 -11.85 -6.66
N LEU A 70 5.76 -12.49 -7.76
CA LEU A 70 5.80 -11.89 -9.10
C LEU A 70 4.83 -10.72 -9.22
N ALA A 71 3.55 -10.91 -8.84
CA ALA A 71 2.56 -9.84 -8.83
C ALA A 71 2.97 -8.68 -7.90
N HIS A 72 3.57 -8.99 -6.74
CA HIS A 72 4.10 -7.98 -5.84
C HIS A 72 5.32 -7.23 -6.41
N GLY A 73 6.13 -7.86 -7.26
CA GLY A 73 7.21 -7.18 -7.97
C GLY A 73 6.68 -6.25 -9.05
N PHE A 74 5.78 -6.74 -9.91
CA PHE A 74 5.29 -5.97 -11.06
C PHE A 74 4.38 -4.81 -10.70
N ARG A 75 3.65 -4.84 -9.57
CA ARG A 75 2.89 -3.65 -9.12
C ARG A 75 3.74 -2.38 -8.98
N TYR A 76 5.07 -2.49 -8.84
CA TYR A 76 5.94 -1.33 -8.72
C TYR A 76 6.12 -0.54 -10.03
N VAL A 77 5.84 -1.15 -11.20
CA VAL A 77 5.89 -0.44 -12.49
C VAL A 77 4.64 0.41 -12.75
N ALA A 78 3.61 0.28 -11.92
CA ALA A 78 2.39 1.05 -12.04
C ALA A 78 2.62 2.56 -11.91
N ILE A 79 1.78 3.33 -12.58
CA ILE A 79 1.84 4.79 -12.63
C ILE A 79 1.51 5.33 -11.23
N GLU A 80 2.36 6.23 -10.73
CA GLU A 80 2.13 6.96 -9.48
C GLU A 80 1.67 8.38 -9.79
N THR A 81 0.36 8.63 -9.68
CA THR A 81 -0.20 9.98 -9.84
C THR A 81 -0.61 10.55 -8.50
N ASP A 82 0.13 11.55 -8.00
CA ASP A 82 -0.23 12.26 -6.77
C ASP A 82 -1.64 12.87 -6.87
N ARG A 83 -2.46 12.69 -5.82
CA ARG A 83 -3.79 13.29 -5.77
C ARG A 83 -3.70 14.83 -5.68
N PRO A 84 -4.75 15.58 -6.06
CA PRO A 84 -4.73 17.03 -5.91
C PRO A 84 -4.51 17.48 -4.46
N GLY A 85 -3.68 18.51 -4.28
CA GLY A 85 -3.49 19.15 -2.98
C GLY A 85 -2.52 18.46 -2.00
N VAL A 86 -1.81 17.40 -2.42
CA VAL A 86 -0.74 16.79 -1.61
C VAL A 86 0.65 17.08 -2.18
N PRO A 87 1.71 17.02 -1.36
CA PRO A 87 3.08 17.14 -1.84
C PRO A 87 3.44 16.05 -2.85
N TRP A 88 4.40 16.35 -3.73
CA TRP A 88 4.96 15.38 -4.67
C TRP A 88 5.54 14.15 -3.93
N GLY A 89 5.23 12.96 -4.43
CA GLY A 89 5.65 11.68 -3.87
C GLY A 89 4.78 11.18 -2.70
N ASN A 90 3.63 11.80 -2.42
CA ASN A 90 2.72 11.33 -1.38
C ASN A 90 2.13 9.95 -1.73
N GLU A 91 1.70 9.74 -2.97
CA GLU A 91 1.14 8.47 -3.41
C GLU A 91 2.20 7.37 -3.45
N HIS A 92 3.44 7.72 -3.79
CA HIS A 92 4.58 6.82 -3.63
C HIS A 92 4.73 6.36 -2.17
N ALA A 93 4.73 7.31 -1.23
CA ALA A 93 4.82 7.01 0.18
C ALA A 93 3.65 6.12 0.65
N ILE A 94 2.41 6.40 0.22
CA ILE A 94 1.26 5.56 0.54
C ILE A 94 1.45 4.15 -0.03
N ARG A 95 1.76 4.03 -1.32
CA ARG A 95 1.90 2.74 -2.01
C ARG A 95 2.92 1.84 -1.33
N VAL A 96 4.10 2.37 -0.98
CA VAL A 96 5.15 1.64 -0.26
C VAL A 96 4.65 1.15 1.11
N ASN A 97 3.89 1.96 1.84
CA ASN A 97 3.35 1.54 3.13
C ASN A 97 2.22 0.51 2.98
N VAL A 98 1.35 0.68 1.99
CA VAL A 98 0.27 -0.24 1.64
C VAL A 98 0.81 -1.62 1.29
N SER A 99 1.87 -1.68 0.46
CA SER A 99 2.46 -2.95 0.01
C SER A 99 3.01 -3.77 1.19
N VAL A 100 3.59 -3.10 2.20
CA VAL A 100 4.10 -3.74 3.43
C VAL A 100 2.94 -4.20 4.33
N VAL A 101 1.95 -3.35 4.57
CA VAL A 101 0.82 -3.67 5.45
C VAL A 101 -0.02 -4.85 4.92
N ARG A 102 -0.09 -4.99 3.60
CA ARG A 102 -0.79 -6.09 2.92
C ARG A 102 0.01 -7.41 2.89
N ARG A 103 1.31 -7.38 3.21
CA ARG A 103 2.17 -8.56 3.35
C ARG A 103 2.84 -8.59 4.73
N PRO A 104 2.08 -8.75 5.82
CA PRO A 104 2.63 -8.67 7.18
C PRO A 104 3.69 -9.73 7.48
N HIS A 105 3.71 -10.84 6.73
CA HIS A 105 4.63 -11.96 6.92
C HIS A 105 6.03 -11.74 6.31
N VAL A 106 6.23 -10.74 5.44
CA VAL A 106 7.57 -10.42 4.89
C VAL A 106 8.33 -9.36 5.67
N THR A 107 7.76 -8.85 6.77
CA THR A 107 8.33 -7.72 7.51
C THR A 107 8.31 -7.96 9.02
N SER A 108 9.14 -7.23 9.75
CA SER A 108 9.16 -7.29 11.22
C SER A 108 7.89 -6.68 11.83
N GLU A 109 7.48 -7.14 13.02
CA GLU A 109 6.35 -6.56 13.75
C GLU A 109 6.51 -5.06 14.00
N SER A 110 7.74 -4.61 14.29
CA SER A 110 8.06 -3.20 14.51
C SER A 110 7.83 -2.35 13.26
N GLU A 111 8.32 -2.84 12.12
CA GLU A 111 8.14 -2.17 10.84
C GLU A 111 6.65 -2.09 10.50
N LEU A 112 5.94 -3.22 10.60
CA LEU A 112 4.50 -3.29 10.33
C LEU A 112 3.70 -2.29 11.18
N LEU A 113 4.05 -2.14 12.46
CA LEU A 113 3.44 -1.18 13.36
C LEU A 113 3.66 0.27 12.88
N VAL A 114 4.91 0.64 12.56
CA VAL A 114 5.22 1.99 12.06
C VAL A 114 4.45 2.29 10.77
N ARG A 115 4.45 1.35 9.81
CA ARG A 115 3.73 1.50 8.54
C ARG A 115 2.23 1.71 8.75
N ARG A 116 1.62 0.98 9.69
CA ARG A 116 0.20 1.16 10.04
C ARG A 116 -0.09 2.52 10.66
N LEU A 117 0.78 3.00 11.54
CA LEU A 117 0.55 4.26 12.25
C LEU A 117 0.84 5.50 11.38
N VAL A 118 1.77 5.41 10.41
CA VAL A 118 2.08 6.55 9.52
C VAL A 118 1.09 6.68 8.35
N LEU A 119 0.43 5.59 7.94
CA LEU A 119 -0.52 5.59 6.83
C LEU A 119 -1.63 6.65 6.95
N PRO A 120 -2.30 6.82 8.10
CA PRO A 120 -3.29 7.90 8.27
C PRO A 120 -2.74 9.30 7.98
N ALA A 121 -1.51 9.60 8.42
CA ALA A 121 -0.86 10.89 8.15
C ALA A 121 -0.57 11.08 6.65
N LEU A 122 -0.06 10.03 5.99
CA LEU A 122 0.16 10.05 4.54
C LEU A 122 -1.15 10.27 3.77
N LEU A 123 -2.25 9.65 4.20
CA LEU A 123 -3.59 9.78 3.59
C LEU A 123 -4.18 11.19 3.71
N VAL A 124 -3.75 12.00 4.67
CA VAL A 124 -4.12 13.42 4.76
C VAL A 124 -3.09 14.36 4.12
N GLY A 125 -2.08 13.82 3.43
CA GLY A 125 -1.11 14.59 2.66
C GLY A 125 0.18 14.93 3.40
N MET A 126 0.38 14.47 4.64
CA MET A 126 1.62 14.71 5.37
C MET A 126 2.70 13.74 4.90
N VAL A 127 3.72 14.23 4.20
CA VAL A 127 4.84 13.42 3.72
C VAL A 127 6.09 13.71 4.55
N PRO A 128 6.55 12.78 5.40
CA PRO A 128 7.78 12.99 6.12
C PRO A 128 8.99 12.93 5.20
N THR A 129 10.00 13.73 5.53
CA THR A 129 11.33 13.58 4.91
C THR A 129 11.92 12.22 5.24
N THR A 130 12.83 11.72 4.38
CA THR A 130 13.57 10.48 4.63
C THR A 130 14.23 10.46 6.01
N ARG A 131 14.79 11.59 6.44
CA ARG A 131 15.43 11.73 7.76
C ARG A 131 14.42 11.56 8.91
N GLN A 132 13.24 12.16 8.81
CA GLN A 132 12.18 12.00 9.80
C GLN A 132 11.70 10.53 9.86
N ALA A 133 11.46 9.90 8.70
CA ALA A 133 11.05 8.50 8.63
C ALA A 133 12.10 7.55 9.23
N GLN A 134 13.38 7.79 8.97
CA GLN A 134 14.49 7.03 9.53
C GLN A 134 14.60 7.22 11.06
N ARG A 135 14.41 8.44 11.56
CA ARG A 135 14.41 8.74 13.00
C ARG A 135 13.31 7.96 13.73
N VAL A 136 12.08 7.99 13.22
CA VAL A 136 10.95 7.21 13.78
C VAL A 136 11.27 5.71 13.75
N SER A 137 11.74 5.20 12.62
CA SER A 137 12.06 3.78 12.45
C SER A 137 13.15 3.31 13.41
N ALA A 138 14.21 4.11 13.61
CA ALA A 138 15.30 3.81 14.53
C ALA A 138 14.81 3.76 15.99
N ALA A 139 13.99 4.73 16.39
CA ALA A 139 13.46 4.81 17.75
C ALA A 139 12.54 3.61 18.08
N VAL A 140 11.69 3.21 17.14
CA VAL A 140 10.78 2.06 17.32
C VAL A 140 11.53 0.72 17.33
N LYS A 141 12.60 0.59 16.54
CA LYS A 141 13.45 -0.61 16.54
C LYS A 141 14.18 -0.82 17.87
N GLN A 142 14.54 0.26 18.57
CA GLN A 142 15.20 0.20 19.88
C GLN A 142 14.23 0.04 21.06
N ALA A 143 12.92 0.21 20.84
CA ALA A 143 11.92 0.12 21.89
C ALA A 143 11.63 -1.34 22.31
N SER A 144 11.47 -1.56 23.62
CA SER A 144 10.95 -2.81 24.17
C SER A 144 9.53 -3.07 23.62
N ARG A 145 9.11 -4.35 23.58
CA ARG A 145 7.77 -4.72 23.09
C ARG A 145 6.65 -3.95 23.80
N ALA A 146 6.76 -3.76 25.11
CA ALA A 146 5.78 -3.05 25.92
C ALA A 146 5.71 -1.54 25.62
N GLN A 147 6.82 -0.93 25.20
CA GLN A 147 6.90 0.52 24.95
C GLN A 147 6.68 0.89 23.48
N ARG A 148 6.73 -0.10 22.58
CA ARG A 148 6.83 0.11 21.14
C ARG A 148 5.66 0.88 20.54
N ALA A 149 4.43 0.55 20.92
CA ALA A 149 3.23 1.24 20.45
C ALA A 149 3.21 2.71 20.89
N ALA A 150 3.35 2.97 22.20
CA ALA A 150 3.33 4.32 22.73
C ALA A 150 4.48 5.20 22.21
N LEU A 151 5.66 4.61 21.95
CA LEU A 151 6.78 5.34 21.36
C LEU A 151 6.53 5.65 19.87
N ALA A 152 5.97 4.70 19.12
CA ALA A 152 5.62 4.92 17.72
C ALA A 152 4.54 6.01 17.57
N GLU A 153 3.51 6.00 18.42
CA GLU A 153 2.47 7.03 18.46
C GLU A 153 3.07 8.42 18.74
N ARG A 154 3.86 8.57 19.81
CA ARG A 154 4.52 9.86 20.12
C ARG A 154 5.43 10.35 19.00
N ALA A 155 6.22 9.45 18.41
CA ALA A 155 7.13 9.80 17.33
C ALA A 155 6.37 10.26 16.07
N ILE A 156 5.17 9.72 15.83
CA ILE A 156 4.30 10.14 14.73
C ILE A 156 3.60 11.47 15.06
N GLU A 157 3.15 11.67 16.29
CA GLU A 157 2.63 12.97 16.72
C GLU A 157 3.68 14.09 16.61
N GLU A 158 4.93 13.82 16.98
CA GLU A 158 6.04 14.74 16.78
C GLU A 158 6.29 15.01 15.30
N LEU A 159 6.27 13.98 14.47
CA LEU A 159 6.39 14.12 13.02
C LEU A 159 5.26 14.96 12.42
N MET A 160 4.02 14.78 12.88
CA MET A 160 2.88 15.60 12.45
C MET A 160 2.99 17.06 12.90
N ARG A 161 3.71 17.37 13.98
CA ARG A 161 3.95 18.76 14.39
C ARG A 161 5.03 19.46 13.57
N GLU A 162 5.86 18.70 12.86
CA GLU A 162 6.98 19.20 12.06
C GLU A 162 6.65 19.35 10.55
N CYS A 163 5.46 18.91 10.10
CA CYS A 163 4.99 18.94 8.71
C CYS A 163 3.83 19.92 8.54
#